data_AF-A0A8J5XCE7-F1
#
_entry.id   AF-A0A8J5XCE7-F1
#
_cell.length_a   1.000
_cell.length_b   1.000
_cell.length_c   1.000
_cell.angle_alpha   90.00
_cell.angle_beta   90.00
_cell.angle_gamma   90.00
#
_symmetry.space_group_name_H-M   'P 1'
#
loop_
_entity.id
_entity.type
_entity.pdbx_description
1 polymer ?
#
loop_
_entity_poly.entity_id
_entity_poly.type
_entity_poly.pdbx_seq_one_letter_code
_entity_poly.pdbx_strand_id
1 'polypeptide(L)'
;MSDAHATGDPGPELGSARRGAPATRALMIIGPLYMLLGWMTLVVFLLLLGRATDGLAPDELLTRVRWGRMLAPLWVRDVAGFAFTLHLLRFHGIGLRAKVTAVESMLNVALSVAFKLCLLHRLRVGAGSIRLVCLPIYISMAVNFVARCVKSAATPPEQRASANIGLGIGVTHVLALTVACKLDGVSSYSSMSWVDTLWPLWLGLGAFGVGVVMLACCFAPFLICFSAADRRGPVERVLGPIMVVVTLFALVGWACALVGCIQIALWLDAEPAAMSTGASLNLLAAAATCALLIGVCLAAIVLVQQQHPIDGDSLSDEPAVSLEEMMSRAVKPKHLVRQSSTLYKRHDGFLLAHSPAGASDAPAADAPHGTARVAAGGVVTAGAAVDAHILAAYGKEREAEPARGGDSDVCWICESGPREAVFLECGHGGVCYPCAEKCWSSQRRHGCPMCRQPVTQVVRVAPEAKAANGQLIVEVLS
;
A
#
# COMPACT_ATOMS: atom_id res chain seq x y z
N MET A 1 -55.35 -33.88 -18.49
CA MET A 1 -55.49 -33.14 -17.21
C MET A 1 -54.46 -33.75 -16.28
N SER A 2 -53.25 -33.19 -16.32
CA SER A 2 -52.05 -33.75 -15.70
C SER A 2 -51.29 -32.61 -15.02
N ASP A 3 -51.20 -32.69 -13.71
CA ASP A 3 -50.36 -31.80 -12.89
C ASP A 3 -48.93 -32.34 -12.89
N ALA A 4 -48.05 -31.65 -13.60
CA ALA A 4 -46.62 -31.88 -13.59
C ALA A 4 -45.98 -30.89 -12.62
N HIS A 5 -45.76 -31.33 -11.37
CA HIS A 5 -44.90 -30.66 -10.41
C HIS A 5 -43.45 -30.74 -10.88
N ALA A 6 -42.93 -29.65 -11.44
CA ALA A 6 -41.51 -29.48 -11.71
C ALA A 6 -40.76 -29.23 -10.39
N THR A 7 -40.11 -30.26 -9.87
CA THR A 7 -39.11 -30.16 -8.80
C THR A 7 -37.88 -29.45 -9.35
N GLY A 8 -37.73 -28.17 -9.01
CA GLY A 8 -36.56 -27.36 -9.33
C GLY A 8 -35.34 -27.90 -8.57
N ASP A 9 -34.39 -28.43 -9.32
CA ASP A 9 -33.09 -28.90 -8.84
C ASP A 9 -32.31 -27.71 -8.25
N PRO A 10 -31.86 -27.74 -6.98
CA PRO A 10 -31.03 -26.68 -6.43
C PRO A 10 -29.70 -26.67 -7.18
N GLY A 11 -29.50 -25.64 -8.00
CA GLY A 11 -28.27 -25.45 -8.77
C GLY A 11 -27.04 -25.52 -7.85
N PRO A 12 -25.90 -26.02 -8.36
CA PRO A 12 -24.71 -26.28 -7.55
C PRO A 12 -24.31 -25.00 -6.82
N GLU A 13 -24.45 -25.02 -5.49
CA GLU A 13 -23.93 -23.98 -4.62
C GLU A 13 -22.44 -23.81 -4.94
N LEU A 14 -22.11 -22.66 -5.54
CA LEU A 14 -20.74 -22.18 -5.74
C LEU A 14 -20.14 -21.88 -4.37
N GLY A 15 -19.80 -22.95 -3.64
CA GLY A 15 -19.13 -22.95 -2.36
C GLY A 15 -17.90 -22.06 -2.44
N SER A 16 -17.96 -20.97 -1.68
CA SER A 16 -17.05 -19.84 -1.74
C SER A 16 -15.56 -20.24 -1.62
N ALA A 17 -14.84 -20.02 -2.71
CA ALA A 17 -13.39 -20.18 -2.80
C ALA A 17 -12.65 -19.05 -2.05
N ARG A 18 -12.80 -18.93 -0.72
CA ARG A 18 -12.13 -17.91 0.11
C ARG A 18 -10.79 -18.33 0.74
N ARG A 19 -10.26 -19.52 0.46
CA ARG A 19 -8.96 -20.00 1.00
C ARG A 19 -7.71 -19.42 0.29
N GLY A 20 -7.78 -18.20 -0.24
CA GLY A 20 -6.69 -17.58 -1.02
C GLY A 20 -5.72 -16.67 -0.23
N ALA A 21 -5.99 -16.36 1.04
CA ALA A 21 -5.28 -15.29 1.76
C ALA A 21 -3.77 -15.51 2.04
N PRO A 22 -3.26 -16.71 2.40
CA PRO A 22 -1.88 -16.83 2.88
C PRO A 22 -0.82 -16.65 1.77
N ALA A 23 -1.11 -17.05 0.54
CA ALA A 23 -0.17 -16.92 -0.59
C ALA A 23 0.12 -15.45 -0.95
N THR A 24 -0.88 -14.58 -0.86
CA THR A 24 -0.75 -13.14 -1.15
C THR A 24 0.19 -12.41 -0.19
N ARG A 25 0.27 -12.84 1.07
CA ARG A 25 1.15 -12.20 2.08
C ARG A 25 2.63 -12.55 1.84
N ALA A 26 2.93 -13.79 1.48
CA ALA A 26 4.30 -14.20 1.13
C ALA A 26 4.83 -13.45 -0.11
N LEU A 27 3.97 -13.23 -1.11
CA LEU A 27 4.30 -12.48 -2.33
C LEU A 27 4.73 -11.03 -2.07
N MET A 28 4.14 -10.36 -1.07
CA MET A 28 4.51 -8.98 -0.72
C MET A 28 5.91 -8.85 -0.09
N ILE A 29 6.41 -9.91 0.54
CA ILE A 29 7.72 -9.92 1.20
C ILE A 29 8.81 -10.34 0.21
N ILE A 30 8.54 -11.33 -0.63
CA ILE A 30 9.52 -11.91 -1.56
C ILE A 30 9.84 -10.93 -2.71
N GLY A 31 8.86 -10.14 -3.16
CA GLY A 31 9.05 -9.19 -4.27
C GLY A 31 10.17 -8.16 -4.04
N PRO A 32 10.15 -7.39 -2.94
CA PRO A 32 11.21 -6.42 -2.61
C PRO A 32 12.59 -7.06 -2.46
N LEU A 33 12.65 -8.24 -1.82
CA LEU A 33 13.87 -9.04 -1.65
C LEU A 33 14.48 -9.42 -3.00
N TYR A 34 13.65 -9.88 -3.93
CA TYR A 34 14.07 -10.25 -5.27
C TYR A 34 14.57 -9.04 -6.08
N MET A 35 13.90 -7.89 -5.96
CA MET A 35 14.35 -6.64 -6.58
C MET A 35 15.72 -6.21 -6.05
N LEU A 36 15.91 -6.26 -4.74
CA LEU A 36 17.14 -5.84 -4.10
C LEU A 36 18.31 -6.77 -4.44
N LEU A 37 18.07 -8.09 -4.49
CA LEU A 37 19.03 -9.06 -5.03
C LEU A 37 19.38 -8.75 -6.49
N GLY A 38 18.38 -8.39 -7.31
CA GLY A 38 18.54 -8.01 -8.71
C GLY A 38 19.46 -6.80 -8.89
N TRP A 39 19.31 -5.77 -8.06
CA TRP A 39 20.16 -4.58 -8.06
C TRP A 39 21.60 -4.88 -7.65
N MET A 40 21.78 -5.64 -6.56
CA MET A 40 23.11 -6.08 -6.13
C MET A 40 23.81 -6.90 -7.21
N THR A 41 23.08 -7.77 -7.90
CA THR A 41 23.66 -8.55 -9.00
C THR A 41 24.02 -7.71 -10.22
N LEU A 42 23.27 -6.63 -10.52
CA LEU A 42 23.62 -5.70 -11.59
C LEU A 42 24.91 -4.94 -11.28
N VAL A 43 25.09 -4.48 -10.04
CA VAL A 43 26.31 -3.78 -9.61
C VAL A 43 27.52 -4.69 -9.68
N VAL A 44 27.40 -5.92 -9.18
CA VAL A 44 28.46 -6.95 -9.31
C VAL A 44 28.75 -7.22 -10.79
N PHE A 45 27.73 -7.31 -11.64
CA PHE A 45 27.93 -7.51 -13.07
C PHE A 45 28.71 -6.37 -13.74
N LEU A 46 28.37 -5.11 -13.44
CA LEU A 46 29.07 -3.94 -13.99
C LEU A 46 30.53 -3.87 -13.55
N LEU A 47 30.80 -4.18 -12.28
CA LEU A 47 32.15 -4.32 -11.73
C LEU A 47 32.98 -5.36 -12.48
N LEU A 48 32.36 -6.50 -12.78
CA LEU A 48 33.01 -7.60 -13.49
C LEU A 48 33.26 -7.27 -14.97
N LEU A 49 32.33 -6.56 -15.60
CA LEU A 49 32.41 -6.22 -17.01
C LEU A 49 33.50 -5.18 -17.26
N GLY A 50 33.60 -4.13 -16.44
CA GLY A 50 34.66 -3.13 -16.54
C GLY A 50 36.05 -3.73 -16.34
N ARG A 51 36.21 -4.58 -15.32
CA ARG A 51 37.49 -5.26 -15.07
C ARG A 51 37.89 -6.21 -16.21
N ALA A 52 36.92 -6.82 -16.90
CA ALA A 52 37.21 -7.70 -18.03
C ALA A 52 37.70 -6.95 -19.26
N THR A 53 37.40 -5.65 -19.37
CA THR A 53 37.73 -4.82 -20.52
C THR A 53 39.01 -4.01 -20.35
N ASP A 54 39.51 -3.86 -19.13
CA ASP A 54 40.72 -3.09 -18.82
C ASP A 54 42.03 -3.84 -19.11
N GLY A 55 42.26 -4.14 -20.39
CA GLY A 55 43.61 -4.34 -20.96
C GLY A 55 44.40 -5.58 -20.50
N LEU A 56 43.89 -6.38 -19.56
CA LEU A 56 44.48 -7.68 -19.26
C LEU A 56 44.36 -8.58 -20.48
N ALA A 57 45.47 -9.22 -20.85
CA ALA A 57 45.48 -10.22 -21.92
C ALA A 57 44.35 -11.24 -21.64
N PRO A 58 43.45 -11.50 -22.62
CA PRO A 58 42.29 -12.38 -22.43
C PRO A 58 42.64 -13.71 -21.77
N ASP A 59 43.83 -14.22 -22.06
CA ASP A 59 44.36 -15.50 -21.58
C ASP A 59 44.67 -15.50 -20.06
N GLU A 60 45.20 -14.40 -19.49
CA GLU A 60 45.45 -14.32 -18.04
C GLU A 60 44.15 -14.22 -17.25
N LEU A 61 43.16 -13.53 -17.80
CA LEU A 61 41.91 -13.27 -17.11
C LEU A 61 41.02 -14.52 -17.10
N LEU A 62 41.01 -15.28 -18.20
CA LEU A 62 40.33 -16.58 -18.29
C LEU A 62 40.92 -17.65 -17.37
N THR A 63 42.24 -17.64 -17.17
CA THR A 63 42.93 -18.64 -16.35
C THR A 63 42.83 -18.35 -14.85
N ARG A 64 42.93 -17.07 -14.45
CA ARG A 64 42.88 -16.69 -13.03
C ARG A 64 41.46 -16.61 -12.48
N VAL A 65 40.50 -16.15 -13.29
CA VAL A 65 39.14 -15.89 -12.82
C VAL A 65 38.22 -17.04 -13.17
N ARG A 66 37.76 -17.76 -12.15
CA ARG A 66 36.69 -18.76 -12.31
C ARG A 66 35.35 -18.05 -12.50
N TRP A 67 35.09 -17.59 -13.71
CA TRP A 67 33.88 -16.84 -14.10
C TRP A 67 32.57 -17.49 -13.65
N GLY A 68 32.49 -18.82 -13.67
CA GLY A 68 31.33 -19.55 -13.16
C GLY A 68 31.04 -19.26 -11.68
N ARG A 69 32.09 -19.10 -10.85
CA ARG A 69 31.94 -18.73 -9.43
C ARG A 69 31.54 -17.27 -9.26
N MET A 70 32.09 -16.37 -10.07
CA MET A 70 31.71 -14.95 -10.04
C MET A 70 30.27 -14.71 -10.45
N LEU A 71 29.76 -15.50 -11.40
CA LEU A 71 28.35 -15.44 -11.81
C LEU A 71 27.43 -16.28 -10.90
N ALA A 72 27.94 -17.01 -9.90
CA ALA A 72 27.12 -17.88 -9.05
C ALA A 72 25.93 -17.14 -8.38
N PRO A 73 26.07 -15.91 -7.85
CA PRO A 73 24.93 -15.17 -7.30
C PRO A 73 23.83 -14.90 -8.33
N LEU A 74 24.22 -14.62 -9.58
CA LEU A 74 23.29 -14.43 -10.71
C LEU A 74 22.56 -15.73 -11.06
N TRP A 75 23.22 -16.88 -10.95
CA TRP A 75 22.59 -18.18 -11.18
C TRP A 75 21.62 -18.54 -10.05
N VAL A 76 22.02 -18.33 -8.79
CA VAL A 76 21.16 -18.56 -7.62
C VAL A 76 19.88 -17.74 -7.71
N ARG A 77 19.99 -16.45 -8.09
CA ARG A 77 18.82 -15.57 -8.29
C ARG A 77 17.85 -16.14 -9.33
N ASP A 78 18.35 -16.56 -10.48
CA ASP A 78 17.51 -17.08 -11.57
C ASP A 78 16.86 -18.41 -11.19
N VAL A 79 17.59 -19.32 -10.53
CA VAL A 79 17.05 -20.59 -10.03
C VAL A 79 15.95 -20.33 -9.00
N ALA A 80 16.18 -19.40 -8.07
CA ALA A 80 15.18 -19.02 -7.06
C ALA A 80 13.93 -18.41 -7.72
N GLY A 81 14.10 -17.50 -8.68
CA GLY A 81 13.00 -16.89 -9.42
C GLY A 81 12.19 -17.92 -10.22
N PHE A 82 12.86 -18.87 -10.85
CA PHE A 82 12.21 -19.97 -11.57
C PHE A 82 11.44 -20.90 -10.63
N ALA A 83 12.07 -21.35 -9.54
CA ALA A 83 11.44 -22.22 -8.54
C ALA A 83 10.21 -21.55 -7.91
N PHE A 84 10.30 -20.25 -7.60
CA PHE A 84 9.17 -19.47 -7.09
C PHE A 84 8.04 -19.40 -8.10
N THR A 85 8.34 -19.16 -9.38
CA THR A 85 7.32 -19.09 -10.44
C THR A 85 6.63 -20.44 -10.65
N LEU A 86 7.38 -21.55 -10.62
CA LEU A 86 6.82 -22.90 -10.67
C LEU A 86 5.94 -23.18 -9.44
N HIS A 87 6.36 -22.74 -8.26
CA HIS A 87 5.56 -22.87 -7.05
C HIS A 87 4.24 -22.12 -7.16
N LEU A 88 4.25 -20.89 -7.70
CA LEU A 88 3.03 -20.14 -7.99
C LEU A 88 2.13 -20.92 -8.95
N LEU A 89 2.65 -21.42 -10.07
CA LEU A 89 1.86 -22.16 -11.06
C LEU A 89 1.20 -23.44 -10.53
N ARG A 90 1.71 -24.05 -9.43
CA ARG A 90 1.13 -25.25 -8.82
C ARG A 90 -0.18 -24.99 -8.07
N PHE A 91 -0.45 -23.76 -7.65
CA PHE A 91 -1.72 -23.44 -7.00
C PHE A 91 -2.85 -23.47 -8.03
N HIS A 92 -3.75 -24.45 -7.89
CA HIS A 92 -4.91 -24.60 -8.77
C HIS A 92 -5.88 -23.41 -8.57
N GLY A 93 -6.47 -22.92 -9.65
CA GLY A 93 -7.43 -21.81 -9.63
C GLY A 93 -6.85 -20.41 -9.90
N ILE A 94 -5.59 -20.31 -10.32
CA ILE A 94 -4.99 -19.03 -10.67
C ILE A 94 -5.63 -18.44 -11.93
N GLY A 95 -6.16 -17.21 -11.81
CA GLY A 95 -6.73 -16.47 -12.92
C GLY A 95 -5.73 -16.19 -14.06
N LEU A 96 -6.25 -15.95 -15.26
CA LEU A 96 -5.45 -15.72 -16.49
C LEU A 96 -4.32 -14.69 -16.29
N ARG A 97 -4.58 -13.59 -15.56
CA ARG A 97 -3.57 -12.56 -15.27
C ARG A 97 -2.31 -13.10 -14.60
N ALA A 98 -2.48 -13.97 -13.60
CA ALA A 98 -1.35 -14.51 -12.87
C ALA A 98 -0.63 -15.63 -13.65
N LYS A 99 -1.33 -16.37 -14.52
CA LYS A 99 -0.68 -17.23 -15.53
C LYS A 99 0.19 -16.43 -16.49
N VAL A 100 -0.30 -15.32 -17.02
CA VAL A 100 0.49 -14.44 -17.91
C VAL A 100 1.72 -13.89 -17.17
N THR A 101 1.57 -13.44 -15.92
CA THR A 101 2.71 -12.97 -15.11
C THR A 101 3.72 -14.09 -14.84
N ALA A 102 3.28 -15.33 -14.62
CA ALA A 102 4.18 -16.46 -14.46
C ALA A 102 4.95 -16.77 -15.76
N VAL A 103 4.28 -16.78 -16.91
CA VAL A 103 4.93 -16.98 -18.22
C VAL A 103 5.96 -15.86 -18.49
N GLU A 104 5.59 -14.61 -18.23
CA GLU A 104 6.50 -13.46 -18.34
C GLU A 104 7.73 -13.63 -17.45
N SER A 105 7.55 -14.09 -16.21
CA SER A 105 8.65 -14.35 -15.28
C SER A 105 9.57 -15.48 -15.77
N MET A 106 9.00 -16.61 -16.22
CA MET A 106 9.78 -17.73 -16.76
C MET A 106 10.60 -17.31 -17.99
N LEU A 107 10.00 -16.54 -18.89
CA LEU A 107 10.69 -16.04 -20.07
C LEU A 107 11.83 -15.09 -19.71
N ASN A 108 11.61 -14.19 -18.74
CA ASN A 108 12.66 -13.30 -18.26
C ASN A 108 13.82 -14.06 -17.62
N VAL A 109 13.55 -15.15 -16.89
CA VAL A 109 14.61 -16.04 -16.37
C VAL A 109 15.36 -16.70 -17.53
N ALA A 110 14.65 -17.28 -18.51
CA ALA A 110 15.27 -17.93 -19.66
C ALA A 110 16.18 -16.97 -20.46
N LEU A 111 15.72 -15.75 -20.69
CA LEU A 111 16.50 -14.71 -21.38
C LEU A 111 17.70 -14.23 -20.53
N SER A 112 17.57 -14.19 -19.21
CA SER A 112 18.70 -13.88 -18.32
C SER A 112 19.76 -14.98 -18.33
N VAL A 113 19.36 -16.25 -18.38
CA VAL A 113 20.25 -17.39 -18.55
C VAL A 113 20.96 -17.33 -19.91
N ALA A 114 20.21 -17.09 -21.00
CA ALA A 114 20.78 -16.94 -22.34
C ALA A 114 21.82 -15.82 -22.39
N PHE A 115 21.54 -14.67 -21.78
CA PHE A 115 22.49 -13.56 -21.66
C PHE A 115 23.80 -14.00 -20.97
N LYS A 116 23.73 -14.71 -19.85
CA LYS A 116 24.93 -15.19 -19.11
C LYS A 116 25.73 -16.20 -19.93
N LEU A 117 25.06 -17.05 -20.68
CA LEU A 117 25.72 -18.00 -21.58
C LEU A 117 26.43 -17.28 -22.73
N CYS A 118 25.79 -16.30 -23.36
CA CYS A 118 26.42 -15.46 -24.38
C CYS A 118 27.62 -14.68 -23.82
N LEU A 119 27.51 -14.16 -22.60
CA LEU A 119 28.59 -13.46 -21.92
C LEU A 119 29.76 -14.40 -21.64
N LEU A 120 29.50 -15.58 -21.06
CA LEU A 120 30.52 -16.59 -20.80
C LEU A 120 31.20 -17.04 -22.09
N HIS A 121 30.44 -17.19 -23.18
CA HIS A 121 30.99 -17.52 -24.49
C HIS A 121 31.91 -16.41 -25.00
N ARG A 122 31.46 -15.15 -24.97
CA ARG A 122 32.29 -14.00 -25.34
C ARG A 122 33.57 -13.94 -24.51
N LEU A 123 33.46 -14.08 -23.19
CA LEU A 123 34.61 -14.04 -22.28
C LEU A 123 35.62 -15.15 -22.59
N ARG A 124 35.17 -16.33 -23.04
CA ARG A 124 36.03 -17.44 -23.47
C ARG A 124 36.69 -17.23 -24.82
N VAL A 125 35.97 -16.66 -25.78
CA VAL A 125 36.47 -16.45 -27.14
C VAL A 125 37.32 -15.19 -27.25
N GLY A 126 37.11 -14.20 -26.37
CA GLY A 126 37.82 -12.92 -26.40
C GLY A 126 37.39 -11.99 -27.54
N ALA A 127 36.38 -12.35 -28.33
CA ALA A 127 35.93 -11.60 -29.50
C ALA A 127 34.39 -11.49 -29.58
N GLY A 128 33.91 -10.60 -30.46
CA GLY A 128 32.50 -10.38 -30.77
C GLY A 128 32.00 -8.99 -30.36
N SER A 129 30.72 -8.70 -30.60
CA SER A 129 30.04 -7.46 -30.17
C SER A 129 29.29 -7.67 -28.85
N ILE A 130 29.41 -6.74 -27.90
CA ILE A 130 28.66 -6.78 -26.63
C ILE A 130 27.17 -6.58 -26.87
N ARG A 131 26.78 -5.84 -27.91
CA ARG A 131 25.36 -5.74 -28.30
C ARG A 131 24.75 -7.11 -28.61
N LEU A 132 25.48 -8.01 -29.26
CA LEU A 132 25.02 -9.40 -29.49
C LEU A 132 24.90 -10.17 -28.18
N VAL A 133 25.82 -9.97 -27.24
CA VAL A 133 25.72 -10.57 -25.90
C VAL A 133 24.49 -10.06 -25.16
N CYS A 134 24.18 -8.76 -25.27
CA CYS A 134 23.01 -8.13 -24.65
C CYS A 134 21.67 -8.39 -25.39
N LEU A 135 21.69 -9.06 -26.55
CA LEU A 135 20.48 -9.33 -27.34
C LEU A 135 19.34 -9.99 -26.52
N PRO A 136 19.58 -10.98 -25.64
CA PRO A 136 18.51 -11.54 -24.81
C PRO A 136 17.86 -10.52 -23.86
N ILE A 137 18.60 -9.53 -23.38
CA ILE A 137 18.06 -8.43 -22.56
C ILE A 137 17.15 -7.54 -23.40
N TYR A 138 17.53 -7.23 -24.64
CA TYR A 138 16.70 -6.43 -25.55
C TYR A 138 15.41 -7.17 -25.94
N ILE A 139 15.49 -8.49 -26.16
CA ILE A 139 14.31 -9.33 -26.38
C ILE A 139 13.41 -9.30 -25.15
N SER A 140 13.97 -9.40 -23.94
CA SER A 140 13.20 -9.31 -22.69
C SER A 140 12.48 -7.97 -22.58
N MET A 141 13.15 -6.87 -22.91
CA MET A 141 12.54 -5.54 -22.95
C MET A 141 11.33 -5.49 -23.90
N ALA A 142 11.49 -6.00 -25.12
CA ALA A 142 10.41 -6.03 -26.12
C ALA A 142 9.23 -6.90 -25.66
N VAL A 143 9.51 -8.07 -25.09
CA VAL A 143 8.44 -8.96 -24.60
C VAL A 143 7.70 -8.34 -23.42
N ASN A 144 8.40 -7.73 -22.47
CA ASN A 144 7.78 -7.04 -21.33
C ASN A 144 6.90 -5.86 -21.80
N PHE A 145 7.34 -5.11 -22.83
CA PHE A 145 6.53 -4.07 -23.44
C PHE A 145 5.25 -4.62 -24.07
N VAL A 146 5.37 -5.65 -24.93
CA VAL A 146 4.21 -6.28 -25.59
C VAL A 146 3.24 -6.89 -24.57
N ALA A 147 3.75 -7.61 -23.57
CA ALA A 147 2.94 -8.21 -22.51
C ALA A 147 2.14 -7.15 -21.76
N ARG A 148 2.72 -5.97 -21.52
CA ARG A 148 2.00 -4.83 -20.91
C ARG A 148 0.96 -4.22 -21.84
N CYS A 149 1.26 -4.04 -23.12
CA CYS A 149 0.27 -3.59 -24.10
C CYS A 149 -0.94 -4.53 -24.14
N VAL A 150 -0.70 -5.84 -24.15
CA VAL A 150 -1.76 -6.86 -24.11
C VAL A 150 -2.54 -6.80 -22.80
N LYS A 151 -1.87 -6.70 -21.64
CA LYS A 151 -2.52 -6.57 -20.33
C LYS A 151 -3.38 -5.29 -20.25
N SER A 152 -2.90 -4.18 -20.80
CA SER A 152 -3.62 -2.91 -20.84
C SER A 152 -4.86 -2.99 -21.73
N ALA A 153 -4.73 -3.57 -22.93
CA ALA A 153 -5.83 -3.78 -23.86
C ALA A 153 -6.94 -4.66 -23.26
N ALA A 154 -6.56 -5.75 -22.58
CA ALA A 154 -7.48 -6.68 -21.93
C ALA A 154 -8.12 -6.13 -20.64
N THR A 155 -7.62 -5.02 -20.09
CA THR A 155 -8.18 -4.44 -18.87
C THR A 155 -9.41 -3.58 -19.23
N PRO A 156 -10.56 -3.77 -18.55
CA PRO A 156 -11.77 -2.97 -18.79
C PRO A 156 -11.47 -1.47 -18.64
N PRO A 157 -12.09 -0.59 -19.44
CA PRO A 157 -11.81 0.84 -19.45
C PRO A 157 -11.96 1.49 -18.06
N GLU A 158 -12.93 1.03 -17.26
CA GLU A 158 -13.15 1.46 -15.87
C GLU A 158 -11.92 1.25 -14.96
N GLN A 159 -11.11 0.22 -15.23
CA GLN A 159 -9.90 -0.11 -14.47
C GLN A 159 -8.62 0.47 -15.09
N ARG A 160 -8.67 0.99 -16.33
CA ARG A 160 -7.49 1.53 -17.02
C ARG A 160 -6.96 2.79 -16.37
N ALA A 161 -7.84 3.64 -15.83
CA ALA A 161 -7.44 4.90 -15.20
C ALA A 161 -6.54 4.70 -13.95
N SER A 162 -6.67 3.56 -13.27
CA SER A 162 -5.84 3.21 -12.10
C SER A 162 -4.68 2.26 -12.43
N ALA A 163 -4.68 1.66 -13.62
CA ALA A 163 -3.62 0.74 -14.00
C ALA A 163 -2.39 1.56 -14.39
N ASN A 164 -1.38 1.59 -13.52
CA ASN A 164 -0.10 2.26 -13.79
C ASN A 164 0.47 1.78 -15.14
N ILE A 165 0.34 2.61 -16.17
CA ILE A 165 0.93 2.39 -17.50
C ILE A 165 2.40 2.76 -17.41
N GLY A 166 3.18 1.99 -16.65
CA GLY A 166 4.62 2.10 -16.71
C GLY A 166 5.11 1.63 -18.08
N LEU A 167 6.07 2.34 -18.67
CA LEU A 167 6.63 2.16 -20.02
C LEU A 167 7.11 0.74 -20.40
N GLY A 168 7.11 -0.25 -19.49
CA GLY A 168 7.63 -1.60 -19.73
C GLY A 168 9.15 -1.68 -19.75
N ILE A 169 9.80 -0.55 -20.00
CA ILE A 169 11.24 -0.39 -20.03
C ILE A 169 11.72 -0.05 -18.61
N GLY A 170 12.34 -1.03 -17.95
CA GLY A 170 13.04 -0.82 -16.68
C GLY A 170 14.42 -0.18 -16.88
N VAL A 171 14.91 0.52 -15.85
CA VAL A 171 16.25 1.16 -15.81
C VAL A 171 17.37 0.19 -16.22
N THR A 172 17.25 -1.08 -15.85
CA THR A 172 18.21 -2.13 -16.21
C THR A 172 18.39 -2.34 -17.71
N HIS A 173 17.32 -2.21 -18.50
CA HIS A 173 17.39 -2.39 -19.96
C HIS A 173 18.10 -1.22 -20.62
N VAL A 174 17.79 0.02 -20.19
CA VAL A 174 18.45 1.23 -20.68
C VAL A 174 19.92 1.22 -20.31
N LEU A 175 20.24 0.80 -19.08
CA LEU A 175 21.61 0.67 -18.62
C LEU A 175 22.41 -0.37 -19.42
N ALA A 176 21.81 -1.54 -19.69
CA ALA A 176 22.45 -2.56 -20.52
C ALA A 176 22.72 -2.06 -21.95
N LEU A 177 21.86 -1.19 -22.48
CA LEU A 177 22.06 -0.55 -23.77
C LEU A 177 23.21 0.47 -23.75
N THR A 178 23.23 1.40 -22.78
CA THR A 178 24.30 2.43 -22.73
C THR A 178 25.67 1.81 -22.49
N VAL A 179 25.76 0.83 -21.59
CA VAL A 179 27.00 0.09 -21.32
C VAL A 179 27.45 -0.70 -22.56
N ALA A 180 26.54 -1.38 -23.27
CA ALA A 180 26.89 -2.09 -24.49
C ALA A 180 27.39 -1.15 -25.60
N CYS A 181 26.76 0.01 -25.77
CA CYS A 181 27.19 1.02 -26.74
C CYS A 181 28.59 1.56 -26.43
N LYS A 182 28.89 1.85 -25.16
CA LYS A 182 30.22 2.30 -24.75
C LYS A 182 31.29 1.22 -25.00
N LEU A 183 31.02 -0.02 -24.59
CA LEU A 183 31.99 -1.11 -24.73
C LEU A 183 32.22 -1.57 -26.18
N ASP A 184 31.22 -1.39 -27.06
CA ASP A 184 31.39 -1.63 -28.50
C ASP A 184 32.06 -0.45 -29.24
N GLY A 185 32.43 0.62 -28.54
CA GLY A 185 33.10 1.78 -29.13
C GLY A 185 32.22 2.56 -30.10
N VAL A 186 30.90 2.59 -29.88
CA VAL A 186 29.98 3.41 -30.70
C VAL A 186 30.34 4.88 -30.50
N SER A 187 30.66 5.59 -31.59
CA SER A 187 31.49 6.80 -31.64
C SER A 187 31.17 7.94 -30.66
N SER A 188 29.91 8.11 -30.25
CA SER A 188 29.56 9.13 -29.24
C SER A 188 29.76 8.66 -27.79
N TYR A 189 29.64 7.35 -27.53
CA TYR A 189 29.73 6.76 -26.19
C TYR A 189 31.16 6.36 -25.81
N SER A 190 32.04 6.14 -26.79
CA SER A 190 33.43 5.76 -26.53
C SER A 190 34.22 6.86 -25.79
N SER A 191 33.89 8.13 -26.03
CA SER A 191 34.54 9.28 -25.38
C SER A 191 33.85 9.74 -24.11
N MET A 192 32.64 9.25 -23.81
CA MET A 192 31.93 9.64 -22.59
C MET A 192 32.60 9.04 -21.38
N SER A 193 32.56 9.73 -20.24
CA SER A 193 32.94 9.13 -18.97
C SER A 193 31.94 8.01 -18.59
N TRP A 194 32.35 7.08 -17.73
CA TRP A 194 31.47 6.08 -17.14
C TRP A 194 30.46 6.71 -16.21
N VAL A 195 30.82 7.81 -15.54
CA VAL A 195 29.84 8.65 -14.85
C VAL A 195 28.72 9.06 -15.81
N ASP A 196 29.03 9.56 -17.01
CA ASP A 196 27.98 9.97 -17.96
C ASP A 196 27.25 8.77 -18.58
N THR A 197 27.97 7.67 -18.85
CA THR A 197 27.39 6.46 -19.47
C THR A 197 26.37 5.77 -18.55
N LEU A 198 26.58 5.87 -17.24
CA LEU A 198 25.72 5.30 -16.21
C LEU A 198 24.57 6.24 -15.81
N TRP A 199 24.24 7.27 -16.61
CA TRP A 199 23.11 8.16 -16.32
C TRP A 199 21.77 7.46 -16.00
N PRO A 200 21.37 6.32 -16.62
CA PRO A 200 20.12 5.66 -16.25
C PRO A 200 20.16 5.14 -14.81
N LEU A 201 21.34 4.71 -14.35
CA LEU A 201 21.59 4.28 -12.97
C LEU A 201 21.39 5.46 -12.01
N TRP A 202 21.97 6.64 -12.32
CA TRP A 202 21.81 7.84 -11.50
C TRP A 202 20.39 8.33 -11.43
N LEU A 203 19.66 8.29 -12.55
CA LEU A 203 18.24 8.63 -12.58
C LEU A 203 17.43 7.69 -11.69
N GLY A 204 17.68 6.38 -11.77
CA GLY A 204 17.03 5.38 -10.92
C GLY A 204 17.36 5.54 -9.43
N LEU A 205 18.65 5.71 -9.09
CA LEU A 205 19.10 5.92 -7.72
C LEU A 205 18.61 7.24 -7.14
N GLY A 206 18.59 8.30 -7.94
CA GLY A 206 18.08 9.62 -7.55
C GLY A 206 16.58 9.58 -7.27
N ALA A 207 15.79 9.00 -8.19
CA ALA A 207 14.35 8.84 -7.98
C ALA A 207 14.02 7.99 -6.74
N PHE A 208 14.76 6.89 -6.54
CA PHE A 208 14.61 6.07 -5.33
C PHE A 208 15.00 6.83 -4.07
N GLY A 209 16.12 7.58 -4.09
CA GLY A 209 16.56 8.42 -2.99
C GLY A 209 15.53 9.47 -2.59
N VAL A 210 14.96 10.19 -3.56
CA VAL A 210 13.86 11.14 -3.31
C VAL A 210 12.67 10.44 -2.67
N GLY A 211 12.31 9.24 -3.14
CA GLY A 211 11.23 8.45 -2.54
C GLY A 211 11.50 8.07 -1.08
N VAL A 212 12.71 7.60 -0.77
CA VAL A 212 13.11 7.26 0.61
C VAL A 212 13.13 8.51 1.50
N VAL A 213 13.65 9.63 1.01
CA VAL A 213 13.64 10.90 1.76
C VAL A 213 12.22 11.40 2.01
N MET A 214 11.33 11.35 1.01
CA MET A 214 9.92 11.71 1.19
C MET A 214 9.22 10.79 2.21
N LEU A 215 9.50 9.49 2.16
CA LEU A 215 8.99 8.54 3.17
C LEU A 215 9.50 8.90 4.57
N ALA A 216 10.78 9.21 4.69
CA ALA A 216 11.42 9.58 5.96
C ALA A 216 10.90 10.90 6.53
N CYS A 217 10.77 11.94 5.70
CA CYS A 217 10.45 13.29 6.13
C CYS A 217 8.93 13.52 6.27
N CYS A 218 8.10 12.89 5.45
CA CYS A 218 6.66 13.15 5.43
C CYS A 218 5.87 12.02 6.08
N PHE A 219 6.19 10.77 5.74
CA PHE A 219 5.36 9.64 6.14
C PHE A 219 5.70 9.13 7.55
N ALA A 220 6.98 9.05 7.91
CA ALA A 220 7.36 8.60 9.24
C ALA A 220 6.82 9.51 10.37
N PRO A 221 6.90 10.86 10.29
CA PRO A 221 6.28 11.73 11.30
C PRO A 221 4.76 11.61 11.32
N PHE A 222 4.12 11.48 10.15
CA PHE A 222 2.69 11.26 10.07
C PHE A 222 2.27 9.97 10.77
N LEU A 223 2.99 8.86 10.55
CA LEU A 223 2.73 7.59 11.24
C LEU A 223 2.95 7.69 12.75
N ILE A 224 3.99 8.40 13.19
CA ILE A 224 4.24 8.64 14.62
C ILE A 224 3.05 9.41 15.22
N CYS A 225 2.67 10.54 14.61
CA CYS A 225 1.55 11.36 15.09
C CYS A 225 0.23 10.59 15.07
N PHE A 226 -0.02 9.80 14.03
CA PHE A 226 -1.23 8.97 13.92
C PHE A 226 -1.24 7.88 15.00
N SER A 227 -0.12 7.19 15.21
CA SER A 227 0.01 6.16 16.25
C SER A 227 -0.09 6.72 17.68
N ALA A 228 0.25 8.01 17.86
CA ALA A 228 0.10 8.71 19.14
C ALA A 228 -1.34 9.20 19.37
N ALA A 229 -2.04 9.55 18.30
CA ALA A 229 -3.41 10.06 18.35
C ALA A 229 -4.45 8.93 18.48
N ASP A 230 -4.22 7.78 17.85
CA ASP A 230 -5.16 6.67 17.90
C ASP A 230 -4.94 5.81 19.16
N ARG A 231 -5.96 5.70 20.02
CA ARG A 231 -5.93 4.84 21.23
C ARG A 231 -6.08 3.34 20.89
N ARG A 232 -6.02 2.97 19.62
CA ARG A 232 -6.34 1.63 19.15
C ARG A 232 -5.15 0.69 19.34
N GLY A 233 -5.29 -0.16 20.36
CA GLY A 233 -4.53 -1.39 20.52
C GLY A 233 -3.02 -1.26 20.81
N PRO A 234 -2.37 -2.36 21.26
CA PRO A 234 -0.93 -2.42 21.48
C PRO A 234 -0.13 -2.49 20.17
N VAL A 235 -0.71 -2.97 19.07
CA VAL A 235 0.01 -3.20 17.79
C VAL A 235 0.36 -1.90 17.08
N GLU A 236 -0.55 -0.93 17.04
CA GLU A 236 -0.31 0.36 16.36
C GLU A 236 0.81 1.17 17.04
N ARG A 237 0.95 1.01 18.37
CA ARG A 237 2.05 1.60 19.15
C ARG A 237 3.44 1.04 18.82
N VAL A 238 3.51 -0.20 18.34
CA VAL A 238 4.79 -0.85 17.98
C VAL A 238 5.13 -0.61 16.51
N LEU A 239 4.12 -0.52 15.64
CA LEU A 239 4.33 -0.39 14.20
C LEU A 239 4.98 0.95 13.81
N GLY A 240 4.59 2.05 14.45
CA GLY A 240 5.16 3.38 14.18
C GLY A 240 6.68 3.42 14.32
N PRO A 241 7.25 3.10 15.50
CA PRO A 241 8.70 3.05 15.72
C PRO A 241 9.43 2.09 14.78
N ILE A 242 8.86 0.91 14.48
CA ILE A 242 9.45 -0.04 13.54
C ILE A 242 9.56 0.58 12.14
N MET A 243 8.52 1.25 11.66
CA MET A 243 8.53 1.92 10.35
C MET A 243 9.59 3.02 10.27
N VAL A 244 9.81 3.76 11.36
CA VAL A 244 10.88 4.76 11.45
C VAL A 244 12.26 4.10 11.32
N VAL A 245 12.50 3.04 12.09
CA VAL A 245 13.76 2.27 12.04
C VAL A 245 14.00 1.74 10.62
N VAL A 246 13.00 1.09 10.03
CA VAL A 246 13.07 0.57 8.65
C VAL A 246 13.41 1.69 7.66
N THR A 247 12.82 2.86 7.81
CA THR A 247 13.06 4.00 6.93
C THR A 247 14.48 4.56 7.08
N LEU A 248 15.00 4.67 8.31
CA LEU A 248 16.38 5.10 8.56
C LEU A 248 17.40 4.11 7.98
N PHE A 249 17.19 2.81 8.17
CA PHE A 249 18.04 1.78 7.57
C PHE A 249 18.00 1.81 6.04
N ALA A 250 16.83 2.07 5.44
CA ALA A 250 16.71 2.24 4.00
C ALA A 250 17.50 3.47 3.50
N LEU A 251 17.47 4.59 4.23
CA LEU A 251 18.24 5.79 3.90
C LEU A 251 19.75 5.54 3.96
N VAL A 252 20.23 4.88 5.02
CA VAL A 252 21.67 4.52 5.16
C VAL A 252 22.08 3.56 4.04
N GLY A 253 21.29 2.52 3.78
CA GLY A 253 21.55 1.57 2.70
C GLY A 253 21.61 2.25 1.33
N TRP A 254 20.70 3.19 1.07
CA TRP A 254 20.72 3.99 -0.15
C TRP A 254 21.97 4.87 -0.26
N ALA A 255 22.33 5.59 0.80
CA ALA A 255 23.52 6.46 0.80
C ALA A 255 24.80 5.65 0.55
N CYS A 256 24.97 4.50 1.22
CA CYS A 256 26.10 3.61 0.99
C CYS A 256 26.12 3.07 -0.45
N ALA A 257 24.96 2.70 -1.00
CA ALA A 257 24.86 2.25 -2.39
C ALA A 257 25.22 3.35 -3.39
N LEU A 258 24.78 4.59 -3.15
CA LEU A 258 25.10 5.74 -3.99
C LEU A 258 26.60 6.02 -3.98
N VAL A 259 27.22 6.10 -2.79
CA VAL A 259 28.68 6.31 -2.66
C VAL A 259 29.44 5.17 -3.33
N GLY A 260 29.02 3.92 -3.12
CA GLY A 260 29.60 2.76 -3.80
C GLY A 260 29.53 2.86 -5.32
N CYS A 261 28.37 3.23 -5.88
CA CYS A 261 28.21 3.39 -7.32
C CYS A 261 29.09 4.53 -7.87
N ILE A 262 29.17 5.67 -7.19
CA ILE A 262 30.03 6.80 -7.59
C ILE A 262 31.50 6.36 -7.63
N GLN A 263 31.96 5.67 -6.57
CA GLN A 263 33.33 5.16 -6.52
C GLN A 263 33.62 4.16 -7.64
N ILE A 264 32.64 3.32 -8.00
CA ILE A 264 32.76 2.40 -9.14
C ILE A 264 32.85 3.14 -10.46
N ALA A 265 32.00 4.15 -10.67
CA ALA A 265 32.02 4.94 -11.90
C ALA A 265 33.35 5.69 -12.06
N LEU A 266 33.84 6.32 -10.98
CA LEU A 266 35.14 6.97 -10.95
C LEU A 266 36.29 5.98 -11.16
N TRP A 267 36.18 4.77 -10.60
CA TRP A 267 37.17 3.72 -10.82
C TRP A 267 37.20 3.25 -12.29
N LEU A 268 36.05 3.11 -12.93
CA LEU A 268 35.95 2.77 -14.35
C LEU A 268 36.51 3.87 -15.26
N ASP A 269 36.49 5.13 -14.80
CA ASP A 269 37.06 6.28 -15.51
C ASP A 269 38.57 6.50 -15.24
N ALA A 270 39.09 5.98 -14.12
CA ALA A 270 40.47 6.16 -13.71
C ALA A 270 41.40 5.06 -14.24
N GLU A 271 42.69 5.38 -14.38
CA GLU A 271 43.71 4.34 -14.62
C GLU A 271 43.75 3.32 -13.47
N PRO A 272 43.96 2.02 -13.74
CA PRO A 272 43.70 0.89 -12.84
C PRO A 272 44.46 0.89 -11.50
N ALA A 273 45.39 1.82 -11.27
CA ALA A 273 46.19 1.92 -10.06
C ALA A 273 45.42 2.44 -8.82
N ALA A 274 44.24 3.03 -8.98
CA ALA A 274 43.55 3.77 -7.91
C ALA A 274 42.34 3.07 -7.28
N MET A 275 42.20 1.73 -7.38
CA MET A 275 41.12 1.05 -6.67
C MET A 275 41.43 1.00 -5.16
N SER A 276 41.04 2.06 -4.45
CA SER A 276 41.13 2.09 -3.00
C SER A 276 40.19 1.04 -2.41
N THR A 277 40.65 0.36 -1.35
CA THR A 277 39.90 -0.58 -0.52
C THR A 277 38.55 -0.02 -0.04
N GLY A 278 38.35 1.31 -0.08
CA GLY A 278 37.12 1.99 0.31
C GLY A 278 35.90 1.68 -0.58
N ALA A 279 36.07 1.50 -1.89
CA ALA A 279 34.93 1.26 -2.79
C ALA A 279 34.21 -0.07 -2.49
N SER A 280 35.00 -1.14 -2.32
CA SER A 280 34.49 -2.46 -1.92
C SER A 280 33.86 -2.44 -0.53
N LEU A 281 34.42 -1.66 0.40
CA LEU A 281 33.93 -1.58 1.77
C LEU A 281 32.56 -0.90 1.84
N ASN A 282 32.35 0.18 1.06
CA ASN A 282 31.06 0.88 0.99
C ASN A 282 29.96 0.00 0.39
N LEU A 283 30.28 -0.78 -0.64
CA LEU A 283 29.32 -1.70 -1.24
C LEU A 283 28.98 -2.87 -0.29
N LEU A 284 29.98 -3.40 0.42
CA LEU A 284 29.78 -4.42 1.44
C LEU A 284 28.94 -3.88 2.60
N ALA A 285 29.19 -2.65 3.05
CA ALA A 285 28.39 -1.97 4.06
C ALA A 285 26.94 -1.76 3.60
N ALA A 286 26.72 -1.36 2.33
CA ALA A 286 25.38 -1.26 1.77
C ALA A 286 24.66 -2.62 1.78
N ALA A 287 25.33 -3.68 1.32
CA ALA A 287 24.77 -5.04 1.30
C ALA A 287 24.45 -5.56 2.71
N ALA A 288 25.34 -5.33 3.68
CA ALA A 288 25.14 -5.69 5.08
C ALA A 288 23.95 -4.92 5.68
N THR A 289 23.84 -3.61 5.40
CA THR A 289 22.72 -2.77 5.85
C THR A 289 21.39 -3.27 5.28
N CYS A 290 21.36 -3.63 3.99
CA CYS A 290 20.16 -4.21 3.37
C CYS A 290 19.80 -5.57 3.98
N ALA A 291 20.77 -6.44 4.24
CA ALA A 291 20.54 -7.73 4.88
C ALA A 291 19.98 -7.57 6.30
N LEU A 292 20.52 -6.63 7.08
CA LEU A 292 20.01 -6.27 8.40
C LEU A 292 18.58 -5.73 8.32
N LEU A 293 18.29 -4.84 7.37
CA LEU A 293 16.95 -4.30 7.15
C LEU A 293 15.93 -5.41 6.85
N ILE A 294 16.29 -6.35 5.97
CA ILE A 294 15.47 -7.52 5.68
C ILE A 294 15.24 -8.35 6.95
N GLY A 295 16.28 -8.59 7.74
CA GLY A 295 16.19 -9.30 9.01
C GLY A 295 15.22 -8.62 10.00
N VAL A 296 15.32 -7.29 10.15
CA VAL A 296 14.43 -6.49 11.01
C VAL A 296 12.99 -6.55 10.52
N CYS A 297 12.76 -6.42 9.21
CA CYS A 297 11.42 -6.54 8.63
C CYS A 297 10.82 -7.93 8.86
N LEU A 298 11.60 -9.00 8.67
CA LEU A 298 11.13 -10.37 8.92
C LEU A 298 10.84 -10.61 10.40
N ALA A 299 11.71 -10.14 11.30
CA ALA A 299 11.49 -10.23 12.74
C ALA A 299 10.22 -9.48 13.17
N ALA A 300 10.02 -8.26 12.66
CA ALA A 300 8.80 -7.48 12.91
C ALA A 300 7.54 -8.23 12.45
N ILE A 301 7.58 -8.84 11.25
CA ILE A 301 6.45 -9.63 10.74
C ILE A 301 6.16 -10.83 11.64
N VAL A 302 7.20 -11.56 12.07
CA VAL A 302 7.04 -12.70 12.98
C VAL A 302 6.46 -12.25 14.32
N LEU A 303 6.93 -11.15 14.88
CA LEU A 303 6.41 -10.61 16.15
C LEU A 303 4.94 -10.19 16.03
N VAL A 304 4.56 -9.53 14.92
CA VAL A 304 3.17 -9.17 14.65
C VAL A 304 2.29 -10.43 14.50
N GLN A 305 2.81 -11.47 13.85
CA GLN A 305 2.11 -12.76 13.74
C GLN A 305 1.98 -13.50 15.08
N GLN A 306 2.94 -13.36 15.98
CA GLN A 306 2.88 -13.98 17.31
C GLN A 306 1.90 -13.25 18.25
N GLN A 307 1.74 -11.93 18.11
CA GLN A 307 0.82 -11.15 18.96
C GLN A 307 -0.65 -11.34 18.57
N HIS A 308 -0.91 -11.70 17.32
CA HIS A 308 -2.22 -12.17 16.88
C HIS A 308 -2.06 -13.62 16.45
N PRO A 309 -2.01 -14.59 17.40
CA PRO A 309 -2.28 -15.96 17.02
C PRO A 309 -3.62 -15.90 16.30
N ILE A 310 -3.58 -16.12 14.99
CA ILE A 310 -4.79 -16.33 14.23
C ILE A 310 -5.29 -17.64 14.85
N ASP A 311 -6.25 -17.55 15.77
CA ASP A 311 -6.91 -18.71 16.34
C ASP A 311 -7.57 -19.43 15.16
N GLY A 312 -6.78 -20.30 14.52
CA GLY A 312 -7.13 -20.99 13.29
C GLY A 312 -8.22 -22.02 13.50
N ASP A 313 -8.53 -22.32 14.76
CA ASP A 313 -9.55 -23.30 15.17
C ASP A 313 -10.90 -22.67 15.56
N SER A 314 -11.00 -21.34 15.77
CA SER A 314 -12.31 -20.71 16.07
C SER A 314 -13.10 -20.27 14.83
N LEU A 315 -12.50 -20.38 13.63
CA LEU A 315 -13.13 -19.99 12.36
C LEU A 315 -13.67 -21.16 11.53
N SER A 316 -13.57 -22.40 12.02
CA SER A 316 -14.10 -23.58 11.34
C SER A 316 -15.44 -24.10 11.86
N ASP A 317 -15.92 -23.64 13.03
CA ASP A 317 -17.18 -24.10 13.62
C ASP A 317 -18.16 -22.98 14.02
N GLU A 318 -17.84 -21.70 13.78
CA GLU A 318 -18.96 -20.76 13.61
C GLU A 318 -19.63 -21.12 12.28
N PRO A 319 -20.90 -21.59 12.28
CA PRO A 319 -21.61 -21.78 11.03
C PRO A 319 -21.48 -20.47 10.28
N ALA A 320 -21.19 -20.51 8.98
CA ALA A 320 -21.14 -19.32 8.16
C ALA A 320 -22.49 -18.61 8.31
N VAL A 321 -22.59 -17.70 9.27
CA VAL A 321 -23.68 -16.75 9.42
C VAL A 321 -23.57 -16.01 8.12
N SER A 322 -24.44 -16.37 7.18
CA SER A 322 -24.34 -15.87 5.82
C SER A 322 -24.29 -14.35 5.91
N LEU A 323 -23.60 -13.69 4.99
CA LEU A 323 -23.63 -12.23 4.96
C LEU A 323 -25.09 -11.72 5.00
N GLU A 324 -26.00 -12.51 4.44
CA GLU A 324 -27.45 -12.38 4.52
C GLU A 324 -28.01 -12.48 5.95
N GLU A 325 -27.50 -13.38 6.79
CA GLU A 325 -27.86 -13.50 8.21
C GLU A 325 -27.20 -12.42 9.10
N MET A 326 -25.99 -11.96 8.80
CA MET A 326 -25.41 -10.77 9.46
C MET A 326 -26.15 -9.48 9.06
N MET A 327 -26.54 -9.36 7.79
CA MET A 327 -27.34 -8.24 7.29
C MET A 327 -28.79 -8.30 7.79
N SER A 328 -29.36 -9.49 7.99
CA SER A 328 -30.70 -9.65 8.56
C SER A 328 -30.75 -9.40 10.07
N ARG A 329 -29.62 -9.61 10.78
CA ARG A 329 -29.47 -9.27 12.21
C ARG A 329 -29.21 -7.78 12.46
N ALA A 330 -28.93 -6.98 11.43
CA ALA A 330 -28.83 -5.53 11.57
C ALA A 330 -30.24 -4.97 11.87
N VAL A 331 -30.56 -4.85 13.16
CA VAL A 331 -31.85 -4.33 13.61
C VAL A 331 -32.08 -2.95 13.00
N LYS A 332 -33.11 -2.86 12.15
CA LYS A 332 -33.56 -1.61 11.54
C LYS A 332 -33.91 -0.65 12.68
N PRO A 333 -33.25 0.51 12.79
CA PRO A 333 -33.53 1.45 13.87
C PRO A 333 -34.95 1.98 13.69
N LYS A 334 -35.73 2.06 14.77
CA LYS A 334 -37.10 2.62 14.72
C LYS A 334 -37.10 4.14 14.50
N HIS A 335 -36.07 4.81 14.98
CA HIS A 335 -35.95 6.26 14.96
C HIS A 335 -34.55 6.71 14.55
N LEU A 336 -34.50 7.81 13.80
CA LEU A 336 -33.27 8.51 13.43
C LEU A 336 -33.39 9.97 13.88
N VAL A 337 -32.28 10.57 14.32
CA VAL A 337 -32.19 12.00 14.61
C VAL A 337 -31.67 12.71 13.38
N ARG A 338 -32.44 13.67 12.84
CA ARG A 338 -32.01 14.52 11.74
C ARG A 338 -31.07 15.60 12.28
N GLN A 339 -29.81 15.56 11.87
CA GLN A 339 -28.79 16.56 12.25
C GLN A 339 -28.71 17.72 11.25
N SER A 340 -28.97 17.44 9.97
CA SER A 340 -29.02 18.44 8.90
C SER A 340 -30.04 18.03 7.83
N SER A 341 -30.17 18.80 6.74
CA SER A 341 -31.12 18.44 5.68
C SER A 341 -30.81 17.10 5.01
N THR A 342 -29.54 16.67 5.04
CA THR A 342 -29.02 15.45 4.39
C THR A 342 -28.31 14.48 5.34
N LEU A 343 -28.25 14.75 6.65
CA LEU A 343 -27.55 13.89 7.62
C LEU A 343 -28.45 13.45 8.76
N TYR A 344 -28.42 12.14 9.03
CA TYR A 344 -29.18 11.46 10.06
C TYR A 344 -28.25 10.63 10.95
N LYS A 345 -28.54 10.56 12.24
CA LYS A 345 -27.82 9.74 13.21
C LYS A 345 -28.76 8.73 13.86
N ARG A 346 -28.27 7.53 14.18
CA ARG A 346 -29.05 6.54 14.95
C ARG A 346 -29.39 7.14 16.32
N HIS A 347 -30.67 7.06 16.70
CA HIS A 347 -31.09 7.39 18.05
C HIS A 347 -30.88 6.14 18.91
N ASP A 348 -29.74 6.07 19.60
CA ASP A 348 -29.46 4.99 20.55
C ASP A 348 -30.39 5.19 21.75
N GLY A 349 -31.58 4.59 21.68
CA GLY A 349 -32.67 4.75 22.66
C GLY A 349 -32.36 4.17 24.06
N PHE A 350 -31.11 4.16 24.50
CA PHE A 350 -30.66 3.44 25.68
C PHE A 350 -30.61 4.28 26.98
N LEU A 351 -30.95 5.57 26.98
CA LEU A 351 -30.81 6.40 28.20
C LEU A 351 -32.02 7.27 28.56
N LEU A 352 -33.25 6.90 28.19
CA LEU A 352 -34.45 7.64 28.60
C LEU A 352 -35.57 6.73 29.16
N ALA A 353 -35.21 5.69 29.90
CA ALA A 353 -36.14 5.07 30.83
C ALA A 353 -35.85 5.59 32.25
N HIS A 354 -36.75 6.45 32.73
CA HIS A 354 -36.91 6.92 34.11
C HIS A 354 -35.95 8.01 34.62
N SER A 355 -36.30 9.27 34.37
CA SER A 355 -36.06 10.34 35.34
C SER A 355 -37.34 10.48 36.18
N PRO A 356 -37.40 10.01 37.44
CA PRO A 356 -38.57 10.23 38.28
C PRO A 356 -38.67 11.70 38.65
N ALA A 357 -39.78 12.33 38.27
CA ALA A 357 -40.16 13.64 38.77
C ALA A 357 -40.51 13.51 40.26
N GLY A 358 -39.77 14.22 41.12
CA GLY A 358 -40.19 14.49 42.50
C GLY A 358 -39.13 14.21 43.56
N ALA A 359 -38.40 15.24 43.98
CA ALA A 359 -37.94 15.42 45.35
C ALA A 359 -37.56 16.89 45.55
N SER A 360 -38.45 17.62 46.22
CA SER A 360 -38.21 18.96 46.76
C SER A 360 -37.55 18.87 48.14
N ASP A 361 -36.83 19.95 48.47
CA ASP A 361 -36.57 20.50 49.81
C ASP A 361 -35.47 19.92 50.74
N ALA A 362 -34.73 20.90 51.27
CA ALA A 362 -34.01 20.96 52.56
C ALA A 362 -32.48 20.72 52.56
N PRO A 363 -31.74 21.21 53.58
CA PRO A 363 -31.17 22.56 53.54
C PRO A 363 -29.65 22.61 53.85
N ALA A 364 -29.09 23.82 53.70
CA ALA A 364 -27.72 24.18 54.02
C ALA A 364 -27.34 23.88 55.48
N ALA A 365 -26.12 23.37 55.67
CA ALA A 365 -25.44 23.32 56.96
C ALA A 365 -23.97 23.75 56.81
N ASP A 366 -23.59 24.64 57.72
CA ASP A 366 -22.32 25.35 57.84
C ASP A 366 -21.17 24.51 58.47
N ALA A 367 -19.95 24.98 58.15
CA ALA A 367 -18.71 25.01 58.98
C ALA A 367 -17.86 23.71 59.13
N PRO A 368 -16.58 23.79 59.59
CA PRO A 368 -15.60 24.90 59.57
C PRO A 368 -14.16 24.53 59.11
N HIS A 369 -13.37 25.60 58.98
CA HIS A 369 -11.90 25.73 58.99
C HIS A 369 -10.99 24.53 59.33
N GLY A 370 -10.02 24.29 58.45
CA GLY A 370 -8.77 23.57 58.73
C GLY A 370 -7.57 24.28 58.11
N THR A 371 -6.79 24.96 58.94
CA THR A 371 -5.51 25.60 58.61
C THR A 371 -4.39 24.57 58.45
N ALA A 372 -3.62 24.64 57.36
CA ALA A 372 -2.28 24.08 57.31
C ALA A 372 -1.35 24.93 56.44
N ARG A 373 -0.35 25.50 57.11
CA ARG A 373 0.83 26.20 56.58
C ARG A 373 1.64 25.29 55.65
N VAL A 374 2.06 25.81 54.50
CA VAL A 374 3.35 25.47 53.90
C VAL A 374 4.03 26.77 53.45
N ALA A 375 5.31 26.84 53.76
CA ALA A 375 6.17 28.00 53.64
C ALA A 375 6.78 28.17 52.23
N ALA A 376 6.98 29.44 51.88
CA ALA A 376 8.13 30.05 51.19
C ALA A 376 8.71 29.39 49.92
N GLY A 377 8.68 30.17 48.83
CA GLY A 377 9.57 30.03 47.68
C GLY A 377 9.09 30.85 46.49
N GLY A 378 9.49 32.12 46.41
CA GLY A 378 9.10 33.02 45.33
C GLY A 378 9.78 32.72 44.00
N VAL A 379 9.23 33.30 42.92
CA VAL A 379 9.92 34.17 41.94
C VAL A 379 8.87 34.63 40.91
N VAL A 380 8.89 35.92 40.61
CA VAL A 380 8.03 36.64 39.68
C VAL A 380 8.53 36.38 38.24
N THR A 381 7.65 36.07 37.29
CA THR A 381 7.41 36.89 36.07
C THR A 381 6.39 36.27 35.11
N ALA A 382 5.37 37.07 34.82
CA ALA A 382 4.70 37.32 33.53
C ALA A 382 4.24 36.16 32.63
N GLY A 383 2.91 36.10 32.44
CA GLY A 383 2.32 36.01 31.09
C GLY A 383 1.33 34.86 30.86
N ALA A 384 0.05 35.06 31.17
CA ALA A 384 -1.10 34.50 30.44
C ALA A 384 -2.42 34.96 31.07
N ALA A 385 -3.01 36.04 30.54
CA ALA A 385 -4.38 36.45 30.83
C ALA A 385 -5.06 36.90 29.53
N VAL A 386 -5.37 35.93 28.67
CA VAL A 386 -6.19 35.98 27.44
C VAL A 386 -6.59 34.49 27.26
N ASP A 387 -7.82 33.97 27.29
CA ASP A 387 -9.16 34.45 26.95
C ASP A 387 -10.21 33.72 27.82
N ALA A 388 -10.94 34.44 28.68
CA ALA A 388 -12.19 33.97 29.27
C ALA A 388 -13.44 34.54 28.58
N HIS A 389 -13.25 35.34 27.51
CA HIS A 389 -14.33 36.01 26.79
C HIS A 389 -14.82 35.28 25.53
N ILE A 390 -14.12 34.23 25.06
CA ILE A 390 -14.53 33.49 23.86
C ILE A 390 -15.57 32.39 24.17
N LEU A 391 -15.66 31.89 25.41
CA LEU A 391 -16.61 30.83 25.78
C LEU A 391 -18.01 31.33 26.20
N ALA A 392 -18.19 32.63 26.46
CA ALA A 392 -19.50 33.20 26.80
C ALA A 392 -20.36 33.58 25.56
N ALA A 393 -19.79 33.53 24.35
CA ALA A 393 -20.49 33.89 23.11
C ALA A 393 -21.22 32.71 22.44
N TYR A 394 -21.07 31.47 22.93
CA TYR A 394 -21.65 30.27 22.32
C TYR A 394 -22.95 29.76 22.99
N GLY A 395 -23.44 30.46 24.02
CA GLY A 395 -24.59 30.05 24.82
C GLY A 395 -25.82 30.92 24.67
N LYS A 396 -26.08 31.49 23.49
CA LYS A 396 -27.33 32.22 23.22
C LYS A 396 -28.26 31.35 22.39
N GLU A 397 -29.29 30.86 23.06
CA GLU A 397 -30.45 30.16 22.55
C GLU A 397 -30.90 30.75 21.20
N ARG A 398 -30.64 30.00 20.11
CA ARG A 398 -31.38 30.19 18.88
C ARG A 398 -32.75 29.57 19.08
N GLU A 399 -33.69 30.38 19.53
CA GLU A 399 -35.10 30.14 19.28
C GLU A 399 -35.27 29.79 17.79
N ALA A 400 -36.01 28.71 17.54
CA ALA A 400 -36.23 28.14 16.23
C ALA A 400 -36.91 29.14 15.28
N GLU A 401 -36.08 29.87 14.53
CA GLU A 401 -36.52 30.65 13.38
C GLU A 401 -37.10 29.64 12.35
N PRO A 402 -38.38 29.75 11.94
CA PRO A 402 -38.97 28.83 10.98
C PRO A 402 -38.23 29.00 9.65
N ALA A 403 -37.48 27.95 9.27
CA ALA A 403 -36.67 27.89 8.06
C ALA A 403 -37.50 28.27 6.82
N ARG A 404 -37.41 29.54 6.41
CA ARG A 404 -38.01 30.05 5.17
C ARG A 404 -37.07 29.73 4.02
N GLY A 405 -37.40 28.64 3.33
CA GLY A 405 -37.50 28.60 1.87
C GLY A 405 -36.19 28.54 1.07
N GLY A 406 -35.86 27.34 0.60
CA GLY A 406 -34.98 27.19 -0.57
C GLY A 406 -34.33 25.82 -0.75
N ASP A 407 -34.30 24.96 0.26
CA ASP A 407 -33.78 23.59 0.07
C ASP A 407 -34.92 22.74 -0.50
N SER A 408 -34.98 22.66 -1.83
CA SER A 408 -35.97 21.87 -2.56
C SER A 408 -36.07 20.46 -1.96
N ASP A 409 -37.25 20.04 -1.50
CA ASP A 409 -37.50 18.73 -0.89
C ASP A 409 -37.43 17.54 -1.89
N VAL A 410 -36.76 17.76 -3.02
CA VAL A 410 -36.57 16.80 -4.11
C VAL A 410 -35.20 16.14 -4.04
N CYS A 411 -35.15 14.87 -4.42
CA CYS A 411 -33.95 14.03 -4.46
C CYS A 411 -32.89 14.65 -5.37
N TRP A 412 -31.65 14.78 -4.91
CA TRP A 412 -30.58 15.35 -5.73
C TRP A 412 -30.10 14.45 -6.88
N ILE A 413 -30.48 13.16 -6.90
CA ILE A 413 -30.11 12.22 -7.97
C ILE A 413 -31.09 12.33 -9.15
N CYS A 414 -32.39 12.35 -8.88
CA CYS A 414 -33.42 12.37 -9.94
C CYS A 414 -34.18 13.70 -10.06
N GLU A 415 -33.94 14.64 -9.15
CA GLU A 415 -34.55 15.98 -9.08
C GLU A 415 -36.09 15.99 -9.12
N SER A 416 -36.72 14.85 -8.78
CA SER A 416 -38.16 14.64 -8.96
C SER A 416 -38.84 13.94 -7.80
N GLY A 417 -38.20 12.93 -7.20
CA GLY A 417 -38.75 12.18 -6.06
C GLY A 417 -38.51 12.87 -4.72
N PRO A 418 -39.31 12.60 -3.68
CA PRO A 418 -39.13 13.20 -2.35
C PRO A 418 -37.86 12.68 -1.63
N ARG A 419 -37.26 13.48 -0.75
CA ARG A 419 -36.04 13.14 0.04
C ARG A 419 -36.33 12.23 1.24
N GLU A 420 -36.78 11.01 0.97
CA GLU A 420 -37.31 10.11 1.99
C GLU A 420 -36.44 8.88 2.30
N ALA A 421 -35.18 8.83 1.84
CA ALA A 421 -34.30 7.69 2.11
C ALA A 421 -32.97 8.07 2.76
N VAL A 422 -32.46 7.18 3.61
CA VAL A 422 -31.21 7.30 4.36
C VAL A 422 -30.38 6.03 4.20
N PHE A 423 -29.09 6.19 3.93
CA PHE A 423 -28.10 5.12 3.90
C PHE A 423 -27.57 4.84 5.31
N LEU A 424 -27.79 3.62 5.83
CA LEU A 424 -27.29 3.24 7.16
C LEU A 424 -25.76 3.07 7.18
N GLU A 425 -25.20 3.18 8.39
CA GLU A 425 -23.78 3.37 8.76
C GLU A 425 -23.22 4.78 8.52
N CYS A 426 -23.53 5.41 7.38
CA CYS A 426 -23.03 6.75 7.09
C CYS A 426 -24.02 7.88 7.44
N GLY A 427 -25.32 7.57 7.51
CA GLY A 427 -26.36 8.55 7.88
C GLY A 427 -26.74 9.55 6.78
N HIS A 428 -26.12 9.48 5.60
CA HIS A 428 -26.44 10.38 4.50
C HIS A 428 -27.83 10.08 3.90
N GLY A 429 -28.62 11.12 3.68
CA GLY A 429 -29.94 11.09 3.06
C GLY A 429 -30.09 12.14 1.95
N GLY A 430 -31.28 12.71 1.77
CA GLY A 430 -31.52 13.67 0.68
C GLY A 430 -31.74 13.01 -0.68
N VAL A 431 -32.00 11.71 -0.69
CA VAL A 431 -32.33 10.93 -1.89
C VAL A 431 -33.72 10.31 -1.75
N CYS A 432 -34.38 10.04 -2.87
CA CYS A 432 -35.62 9.26 -2.86
C CYS A 432 -35.32 7.78 -2.69
N TYR A 433 -36.30 7.04 -2.17
CA TYR A 433 -36.14 5.61 -1.92
C TYR A 433 -35.78 4.79 -3.16
N PRO A 434 -36.41 4.99 -4.35
CA PRO A 434 -36.02 4.28 -5.57
C PRO A 434 -34.57 4.50 -6.00
N CYS A 435 -34.06 5.74 -5.90
CA CYS A 435 -32.67 6.04 -6.22
C CYS A 435 -31.71 5.38 -5.22
N ALA A 436 -32.04 5.42 -3.93
CA ALA A 436 -31.23 4.81 -2.88
C ALA A 436 -31.18 3.27 -3.01
N GLU A 437 -32.31 2.62 -3.29
CA GLU A 437 -32.40 1.18 -3.52
C GLU A 437 -31.61 0.76 -4.78
N LYS A 438 -31.67 1.55 -5.86
CA LYS A 438 -30.84 1.31 -7.06
C LYS A 438 -29.35 1.43 -6.76
N CYS A 439 -28.94 2.43 -5.97
CA CYS A 439 -27.56 2.57 -5.51
C CYS A 439 -27.12 1.36 -4.67
N TRP A 440 -27.99 0.85 -3.80
CA TRP A 440 -27.67 -0.29 -2.93
C TRP A 440 -27.63 -1.64 -3.66
N SER A 441 -28.59 -1.88 -4.58
CA SER A 441 -28.75 -3.12 -5.34
C SER A 441 -27.78 -3.27 -6.51
N SER A 442 -27.24 -2.17 -7.04
CA SER A 442 -26.22 -2.22 -8.10
C SER A 442 -24.86 -2.72 -7.55
N GLN A 443 -24.72 -4.05 -7.55
CA GLN A 443 -23.68 -4.93 -6.97
C GLN A 443 -22.19 -4.54 -7.07
N ARG A 444 -21.79 -3.47 -7.75
CA ARG A 444 -20.36 -3.19 -7.96
C ARG A 444 -19.72 -2.33 -6.89
N ARG A 445 -20.49 -1.52 -6.15
CA ARG A 445 -20.00 -0.63 -5.09
C ARG A 445 -21.15 -0.34 -4.13
N HIS A 446 -21.45 -1.25 -3.21
CA HIS A 446 -22.45 -1.07 -2.13
C HIS A 446 -22.09 0.12 -1.22
N GLY A 447 -22.05 1.34 -1.76
CA GLY A 447 -21.46 2.50 -1.12
C GLY A 447 -22.32 3.73 -1.34
N CYS A 448 -22.35 4.59 -0.34
CA CYS A 448 -23.15 5.81 -0.36
C CYS A 448 -22.65 6.73 -1.49
N PRO A 449 -23.53 7.30 -2.33
CA PRO A 449 -23.13 8.18 -3.42
C PRO A 449 -22.46 9.48 -2.94
N MET A 450 -22.70 9.88 -1.68
CA MET A 450 -22.12 11.09 -1.08
C MET A 450 -20.71 10.85 -0.50
N CYS A 451 -20.53 9.81 0.33
CA CYS A 451 -19.26 9.58 1.04
C CYS A 451 -18.51 8.30 0.66
N ARG A 452 -19.08 7.46 -0.22
CA ARG A 452 -18.55 6.16 -0.64
C ARG A 452 -18.35 5.12 0.47
N GLN A 453 -18.78 5.40 1.70
CA GLN A 453 -18.79 4.41 2.78
C GLN A 453 -19.75 3.26 2.44
N PRO A 454 -19.42 2.02 2.84
CA PRO A 454 -20.27 0.87 2.57
C PRO A 454 -21.65 1.05 3.20
N VAL A 455 -22.70 0.75 2.43
CA VAL A 455 -24.11 0.83 2.83
C VAL A 455 -24.56 -0.57 3.18
N THR A 456 -24.93 -0.78 4.44
CA THR A 456 -25.50 -2.05 4.91
C THR A 456 -26.98 -2.14 4.56
N GLN A 457 -27.71 -1.04 4.67
CA GLN A 457 -29.16 -0.99 4.47
C GLN A 457 -29.59 0.42 4.03
N VAL A 458 -30.69 0.47 3.28
CA VAL A 458 -31.42 1.70 2.99
C VAL A 458 -32.72 1.69 3.77
N VAL A 459 -33.02 2.79 4.47
CA VAL A 459 -34.28 2.94 5.20
C VAL A 459 -35.07 4.12 4.65
N ARG A 460 -36.40 3.99 4.65
CA ARG A 460 -37.33 5.07 4.32
C ARG A 460 -37.68 5.83 5.60
N VAL A 461 -37.69 7.14 5.55
CA VAL A 461 -38.03 8.02 6.68
C VAL A 461 -39.36 8.72 6.42
N ALA A 462 -40.16 8.92 7.47
CA ALA A 462 -41.41 9.66 7.37
C ALA A 462 -41.15 11.13 7.00
N PRO A 463 -42.05 11.78 6.22
CA PRO A 463 -41.89 13.20 5.85
C PRO A 463 -42.01 14.14 7.06
N GLU A 464 -42.72 13.72 8.10
CA GLU A 464 -42.94 14.50 9.31
C GLU A 464 -41.89 14.15 10.38
N ALA A 465 -41.05 15.13 10.73
CA ALA A 465 -40.15 15.02 11.86
C ALA A 465 -40.86 15.50 13.14
N LYS A 466 -40.81 14.70 14.21
CA LYS A 466 -41.31 15.11 15.53
C LYS A 466 -40.19 15.77 16.31
N ALA A 467 -40.41 17.00 16.78
CA ALA A 467 -39.47 17.67 17.67
C ALA A 467 -39.56 17.07 19.08
N ALA A 468 -38.47 16.50 19.58
CA ALA A 468 -38.35 16.03 20.96
C ALA A 468 -36.99 16.46 21.51
N ASN A 469 -36.97 17.14 22.66
CA ASN A 469 -35.74 17.64 23.32
C ASN A 469 -34.86 18.50 22.40
N GLY A 470 -35.46 19.35 21.57
CA GLY A 470 -34.73 20.21 20.61
C GLY A 470 -34.11 19.45 19.43
N GLN A 471 -34.41 18.15 19.27
CA GLN A 471 -33.96 17.32 18.17
C GLN A 471 -35.14 16.92 17.27
N LEU A 472 -34.91 16.88 15.95
CA LEU A 472 -35.88 16.39 14.98
C LEU A 472 -35.74 14.87 14.86
N ILE A 473 -36.64 14.13 15.48
CA ILE A 473 -36.70 12.67 15.42
C ILE A 473 -37.60 12.28 14.26
N VAL A 474 -37.08 11.44 13.37
CA VAL A 474 -37.81 10.92 12.22
C VAL A 474 -38.03 9.43 12.39
N GLU A 475 -39.27 9.02 12.18
CA GLU A 475 -39.67 7.62 12.23
C GLU A 475 -39.21 6.89 10.97
N VAL A 476 -38.64 5.71 11.17
CA VAL A 476 -38.22 4.84 10.08
C VAL A 476 -39.41 3.97 9.68
N LEU A 477 -39.90 4.15 8.46
CA LEU A 477 -41.03 3.38 7.93
C LEU A 477 -40.58 1.94 7.66
N SER A 478 -41.31 0.97 8.24
CA SER A 478 -41.03 -0.47 8.14
C SER A 478 -41.10 -0.98 6.72
#